data_AF-A0A953Q6Y8-F1
#
_entry.id   AF-A0A953Q6Y8-F1
#
_cell.length_a   1.000
_cell.length_b   1.000
_cell.length_c   1.000
_cell.angle_alpha   90.00
_cell.angle_beta   90.00
_cell.angle_gamma   90.00
#
_symmetry.space_group_name_H-M   'P 1'
#
loop_
_entity.id
_entity.type
_entity.pdbx_description
1 polymer ?
#
loop_
_entity_poly.entity_id
_entity_poly.type
_entity_poly.pdbx_seq_one_letter_code
_entity_poly.pdbx_strand_id
1 'polypeptide(L)'
;MGRGLLAAFFTMVLLGCGDGHSPQPVPVAFVNQTRHSDAALWAIWQAAQQNLAQRIDLNPVQPNASPQILPGDSRARAVTPVQLTVAAKPDVSSQELLAATGVERADPTGMILCPQPCDVRYATAYSRYQPEITQYAASWESRESDFRTILEYEFENQILFALGYDTRWR
;
A
#
# COMPACT_ATOMS: atom_id res chain seq x y z
N MET A 1 -60.25 33.57 31.15
CA MET A 1 -59.42 32.91 30.11
C MET A 1 -58.19 33.77 29.91
N GLY A 2 -56.95 33.44 30.24
CA GLY A 2 -56.30 32.27 30.80
C GLY A 2 -54.79 32.45 30.54
N ARG A 3 -53.95 32.28 31.57
CA ARG A 3 -52.51 31.93 31.55
C ARG A 3 -51.56 32.94 30.87
N GLY A 4 -50.37 33.25 31.36
CA GLY A 4 -49.58 32.74 32.48
C GLY A 4 -48.22 33.44 32.44
N LEU A 5 -47.60 33.63 33.61
CA LEU A 5 -46.21 34.06 33.74
C LEU A 5 -45.27 33.12 32.98
N LEU A 6 -44.13 33.64 32.48
CA LEU A 6 -42.83 33.03 32.71
C LEU A 6 -41.70 34.02 32.38
N ALA A 7 -40.89 34.26 33.41
CA ALA A 7 -39.65 35.00 33.37
C ALA A 7 -38.51 34.13 32.81
N ALA A 8 -37.48 34.81 32.28
CA ALA A 8 -36.05 34.61 32.52
C ALA A 8 -35.20 34.65 31.24
N PHE A 9 -34.26 35.60 31.26
CA PHE A 9 -33.06 35.69 30.43
C PHE A 9 -32.25 34.39 30.47
N PHE A 10 -31.64 33.99 29.34
CA PHE A 10 -30.27 33.46 29.35
C PHE A 10 -29.60 33.58 27.96
N THR A 11 -28.45 34.22 27.98
CA THR A 11 -27.48 34.43 26.90
C THR A 11 -26.81 33.10 26.52
N MET A 12 -26.60 32.82 25.23
CA MET A 12 -25.44 32.02 24.77
C MET A 12 -25.18 32.24 23.27
N VAL A 13 -24.14 33.02 23.01
CA VAL A 13 -23.31 32.97 21.80
C VAL A 13 -22.47 31.69 21.86
N LEU A 14 -22.10 31.13 20.69
CA LEU A 14 -21.23 29.96 20.37
C LEU A 14 -22.04 28.92 19.56
N LEU A 15 -21.66 28.36 18.40
CA LEU A 15 -20.39 28.05 17.74
C LEU A 15 -20.63 28.13 16.20
N GLY A 16 -19.72 28.65 15.38
CA GLY A 16 -18.52 27.92 14.94
C GLY A 16 -18.87 26.95 13.80
N CYS A 17 -18.82 27.42 12.55
CA CYS A 17 -18.74 26.54 11.37
C CYS A 17 -17.35 25.89 11.38
N GLY A 18 -17.22 24.78 12.11
CA GLY A 18 -16.04 23.92 12.03
C GLY A 18 -16.25 22.91 10.92
N ASP A 19 -15.44 23.01 9.86
CA ASP A 19 -15.23 21.95 8.88
C ASP A 19 -14.86 20.65 9.61
N GLY A 20 -15.86 19.81 9.82
CA GLY A 20 -15.72 18.48 10.41
C GLY A 20 -15.14 17.51 9.39
N HIS A 21 -13.89 17.73 8.96
CA HIS A 21 -13.04 16.61 8.58
C HIS A 21 -12.71 15.85 9.87
N SER A 22 -13.66 15.04 10.33
CA SER A 22 -13.38 14.04 11.34
C SER A 22 -12.21 13.21 10.80
N PRO A 23 -11.05 13.16 11.48
CA PRO A 23 -10.06 12.16 11.14
C PRO A 23 -10.76 10.82 11.39
N GLN A 24 -11.10 10.12 10.31
CA GLN A 24 -11.55 8.74 10.39
C GLN A 24 -10.53 8.03 11.27
N PRO A 25 -10.93 7.36 12.37
CA PRO A 25 -10.00 6.54 13.13
C PRO A 25 -9.40 5.56 12.13
N VAL A 26 -8.12 5.72 11.82
CA VAL A 26 -7.42 4.78 10.93
C VAL A 26 -7.54 3.45 11.67
N PRO A 27 -8.24 2.44 11.11
CA PRO A 27 -8.18 1.10 11.67
C PRO A 27 -6.70 0.73 11.80
N VAL A 28 -6.34 -0.19 12.70
CA VAL A 28 -4.95 -0.70 12.78
C VAL A 28 -4.66 -1.51 11.51
N ALA A 29 -4.43 -0.78 10.41
CA ALA A 29 -4.44 -1.28 9.05
C ALA A 29 -3.03 -1.72 8.67
N PHE A 30 -2.03 -0.95 9.11
CA PHE A 30 -0.63 -1.24 8.89
C PHE A 30 0.11 -1.49 10.21
N VAL A 31 1.05 -2.42 10.18
CA VAL A 31 2.18 -2.45 11.12
C VAL A 31 3.34 -1.73 10.41
N ASN A 32 3.37 -0.42 10.57
CA ASN A 32 4.28 0.45 9.82
C ASN A 32 5.69 0.46 10.43
N GLN A 33 6.65 -0.08 9.68
CA GLN A 33 8.08 -0.08 10.00
C GLN A 33 8.87 0.72 8.95
N THR A 34 8.20 1.67 8.31
CA THR A 34 8.78 2.58 7.32
C THR A 34 9.09 3.93 7.95
N ARG A 35 9.84 4.78 7.25
CA ARG A 35 9.98 6.20 7.66
C ARG A 35 8.77 7.08 7.30
N HIS A 36 7.78 6.53 6.59
CA HIS A 36 6.60 7.25 6.12
C HIS A 36 5.46 7.11 7.15
N SER A 37 4.49 8.04 7.12
CA SER A 37 3.34 7.97 8.02
C SER A 37 2.30 6.94 7.56
N ASP A 38 1.46 6.45 8.48
CA ASP A 38 0.32 5.60 8.12
C ASP A 38 -0.63 6.28 7.14
N ALA A 39 -0.78 7.60 7.22
CA ALA A 39 -1.56 8.37 6.26
C ALA A 39 -0.97 8.33 4.84
N ALA A 40 0.36 8.33 4.72
CA ALA A 40 1.03 8.19 3.44
C ALA A 40 0.86 6.77 2.86
N LEU A 41 1.01 5.74 3.70
CA LEU A 41 0.74 4.35 3.30
C LEU A 41 -0.73 4.16 2.89
N TRP A 42 -1.66 4.76 3.63
CA TRP A 42 -3.07 4.73 3.30
C TRP A 42 -3.37 5.40 1.95
N ALA A 43 -2.74 6.53 1.64
CA ALA A 43 -2.91 7.18 0.35
C ALA A 43 -2.41 6.30 -0.81
N ILE A 44 -1.32 5.56 -0.63
CA ILE A 44 -0.82 4.60 -1.63
C ILE A 44 -1.78 3.41 -1.77
N TRP A 45 -2.32 2.90 -0.66
CA TRP A 45 -3.34 1.85 -0.68
C TRP A 45 -4.59 2.27 -1.46
N GLN A 46 -5.08 3.49 -1.22
CA GLN A 46 -6.23 4.03 -1.96
C GLN A 46 -5.94 4.19 -3.45
N ALA A 47 -4.71 4.53 -3.83
CA ALA A 47 -4.30 4.58 -5.23
C ALA A 47 -4.35 3.18 -5.87
N ALA A 48 -3.80 2.16 -5.20
CA ALA A 48 -3.88 0.76 -5.63
C ALA A 48 -5.34 0.28 -5.78
N GLN A 49 -6.20 0.58 -4.80
CA GLN A 49 -7.64 0.28 -4.89
C GLN A 49 -8.30 0.93 -6.12
N GLN A 50 -7.96 2.20 -6.39
CA GLN A 50 -8.52 2.95 -7.49
C GLN A 50 -8.05 2.40 -8.84
N ASN A 51 -6.77 2.04 -8.97
CA ASN A 51 -6.21 1.43 -10.18
C ASN A 51 -6.90 0.10 -10.49
N LEU A 52 -6.97 -0.80 -9.51
CA LEU A 52 -7.58 -2.12 -9.69
C LEU A 52 -9.08 -2.03 -9.98
N ALA A 53 -9.76 -1.00 -9.47
CA ALA A 53 -11.15 -0.73 -9.81
C ALA A 53 -11.35 -0.27 -11.26
N GLN A 54 -10.30 0.16 -11.97
CA GLN A 54 -10.34 0.57 -13.36
C GLN A 54 -9.87 -0.53 -14.31
N ARG A 55 -8.77 -1.20 -13.98
CA ARG A 55 -8.14 -2.22 -14.83
C ARG A 55 -7.24 -3.13 -14.00
N ILE A 56 -7.18 -4.41 -14.37
CA ILE A 56 -6.27 -5.37 -13.74
C ILE A 56 -5.36 -5.97 -14.81
N ASP A 57 -4.07 -6.09 -14.52
CA ASP A 57 -3.09 -6.80 -15.35
C ASP A 57 -2.54 -8.00 -14.57
N LEU A 58 -2.97 -9.23 -14.84
CA LEU A 58 -2.61 -10.37 -13.97
C LEU A 58 -1.23 -10.97 -14.22
N ASN A 59 -0.53 -10.60 -15.29
CA ASN A 59 0.76 -11.22 -15.64
C ASN A 59 1.81 -10.23 -16.21
N PRO A 60 1.99 -9.05 -15.61
CA PRO A 60 2.88 -8.00 -16.13
C PRO A 60 4.36 -8.42 -16.17
N VAL A 61 4.76 -9.43 -15.38
CA VAL A 61 6.15 -9.91 -15.31
C VAL A 61 6.33 -11.31 -15.91
N GLN A 62 5.30 -11.90 -16.52
CA GLN A 62 5.41 -13.22 -17.13
C GLN A 62 6.24 -13.15 -18.43
N PRO A 63 7.35 -13.91 -18.54
CA PRO A 63 8.18 -13.87 -19.73
C PRO A 63 7.45 -14.47 -20.94
N ASN A 64 7.44 -13.74 -22.06
CA ASN A 64 6.93 -14.19 -23.37
C ASN A 64 5.43 -14.56 -23.41
N ALA A 65 4.63 -14.09 -22.45
CA ALA A 65 3.19 -14.28 -22.46
C ALA A 65 2.45 -13.07 -23.05
N SER A 66 1.25 -13.29 -23.59
CA SER A 66 0.35 -12.18 -23.89
C SER A 66 -0.17 -11.55 -22.59
N PRO A 67 -0.29 -10.22 -22.52
CA PRO A 67 -0.85 -9.56 -21.34
C PRO A 67 -2.26 -10.06 -21.01
N GLN A 68 -2.47 -10.42 -19.75
CA GLN A 68 -3.73 -10.90 -19.19
C GLN A 68 -4.44 -9.72 -18.53
N ILE A 69 -5.01 -8.88 -19.40
CA ILE A 69 -5.73 -7.69 -18.98
C ILE A 69 -7.19 -8.03 -18.73
N LEU A 70 -7.66 -7.74 -17.52
CA LEU A 70 -9.06 -7.86 -17.14
C LEU A 70 -9.69 -6.47 -16.95
N PRO A 71 -11.04 -6.37 -17.04
CA PRO A 71 -11.77 -5.21 -16.54
C PRO A 71 -11.44 -4.97 -15.06
N GLY A 72 -11.56 -3.71 -14.62
CA GLY A 72 -11.40 -3.38 -13.21
C GLY A 72 -12.43 -4.08 -12.31
N ASP A 73 -12.02 -4.35 -11.06
CA ASP A 73 -12.88 -4.95 -10.03
C ASP A 73 -13.25 -3.90 -8.97
N SER A 74 -14.51 -3.48 -8.96
CA SER A 74 -15.01 -2.48 -8.02
C SER A 74 -14.92 -2.92 -6.55
N ARG A 75 -14.83 -4.24 -6.28
CA ARG A 75 -14.64 -4.77 -4.92
C ARG A 75 -13.30 -4.34 -4.33
N ALA A 76 -12.29 -4.03 -5.15
CA ALA A 76 -10.98 -3.55 -4.69
C ALA A 76 -11.11 -2.34 -3.74
N ARG A 77 -12.07 -1.44 -3.99
CA ARG A 77 -12.31 -0.25 -3.15
C ARG A 77 -12.77 -0.56 -1.73
N ALA A 78 -13.31 -1.75 -1.49
CA ALA A 78 -13.77 -2.17 -0.17
C ALA A 78 -12.72 -2.99 0.60
N VAL A 79 -11.60 -3.37 -0.04
CA VAL A 79 -10.55 -4.17 0.62
C VAL A 79 -9.74 -3.27 1.53
N THR A 80 -9.74 -3.56 2.83
CA THR A 80 -8.91 -2.86 3.83
C THR A 80 -7.73 -3.74 4.24
N PRO A 81 -6.52 -3.19 4.44
CA PRO A 81 -5.42 -3.96 4.98
C PRO A 81 -5.69 -4.31 6.44
N VAL A 82 -5.28 -5.51 6.88
CA VAL A 82 -5.52 -5.99 8.25
C VAL A 82 -4.20 -6.35 8.89
N GLN A 83 -3.65 -5.42 9.69
CA GLN A 83 -2.30 -5.55 10.29
C GLN A 83 -1.20 -5.87 9.25
N LEU A 84 -1.32 -5.33 8.04
CA LEU A 84 -0.34 -5.51 6.98
C LEU A 84 0.99 -4.90 7.42
N THR A 85 2.02 -5.73 7.59
CA THR A 85 3.35 -5.22 7.93
C THR A 85 4.01 -4.62 6.71
N VAL A 86 4.40 -3.35 6.79
CA VAL A 86 5.12 -2.66 5.72
C VAL A 86 6.50 -2.28 6.23
N ALA A 87 7.55 -2.86 5.66
CA ALA A 87 8.89 -2.75 6.23
C ALA A 87 9.99 -2.61 5.17
N ALA A 88 10.93 -1.70 5.44
CA ALA A 88 12.17 -1.61 4.67
C ALA A 88 13.10 -2.78 5.01
N LYS A 89 13.87 -3.23 4.03
CA LYS A 89 14.96 -4.21 4.15
C LYS A 89 16.25 -3.63 3.60
N PRO A 90 17.41 -3.89 4.23
CA PRO A 90 18.69 -3.47 3.67
C PRO A 90 18.85 -3.98 2.24
N ASP A 91 19.29 -3.11 1.34
CA ASP A 91 19.67 -3.46 -0.01
C ASP A 91 20.77 -4.53 0.00
N VAL A 92 20.71 -5.45 -0.95
CA VAL A 92 21.83 -6.36 -1.22
C VAL A 92 22.97 -5.57 -1.85
N SER A 93 24.21 -5.93 -1.51
CA SER A 93 25.37 -5.23 -2.07
C SER A 93 25.51 -5.46 -3.58
N SER A 94 26.15 -4.51 -4.27
CA SER A 94 26.54 -4.62 -5.67
C SER A 94 27.31 -5.92 -5.95
N GLN A 95 28.27 -6.26 -5.08
CA GLN A 95 29.09 -7.46 -5.21
C GLN A 95 28.25 -8.74 -5.07
N GLU A 96 27.33 -8.79 -4.11
CA GLU A 96 26.44 -9.93 -3.92
C GLU A 96 25.51 -10.12 -5.11
N LEU A 97 24.89 -9.04 -5.59
CA LEU A 97 23.98 -9.08 -6.74
C LEU A 97 24.72 -9.55 -8.01
N LEU A 98 25.91 -9.00 -8.26
CA LEU A 98 26.76 -9.39 -9.40
C LEU A 98 27.16 -10.86 -9.31
N ALA A 99 27.62 -11.32 -8.15
CA ALA A 99 28.04 -12.70 -7.96
C ALA A 99 26.88 -13.70 -8.17
N ALA A 100 25.66 -13.31 -7.82
CA ALA A 100 24.49 -14.18 -7.89
C ALA A 100 23.75 -14.14 -9.23
N THR A 101 23.82 -13.04 -9.98
CA THR A 101 22.99 -12.81 -11.19
C THR A 101 23.79 -12.48 -12.44
N GLY A 102 25.07 -12.11 -12.31
CA GLY A 102 25.87 -11.56 -13.40
C GLY A 102 25.51 -10.12 -13.78
N VAL A 103 24.56 -9.49 -13.07
CA VAL A 103 24.12 -8.11 -13.34
C VAL A 103 24.88 -7.14 -12.43
N GLU A 104 25.55 -6.18 -13.03
CA GLU A 104 26.21 -5.09 -12.32
C GLU A 104 25.22 -3.95 -12.02
N ARG A 105 25.14 -3.54 -10.75
CA ARG A 105 24.43 -2.34 -10.30
C ARG A 105 25.26 -1.63 -9.23
N ALA A 106 25.30 -0.30 -9.24
CA ALA A 106 25.97 0.45 -8.19
C ALA A 106 25.19 0.38 -6.86
N ASP A 107 25.90 0.49 -5.74
CA ASP A 107 25.26 0.63 -4.43
C ASP A 107 24.64 2.03 -4.24
N PRO A 108 23.48 2.14 -3.57
CA PRO A 108 22.60 1.04 -3.18
C PRO A 108 21.88 0.43 -4.39
N THR A 109 21.79 -0.90 -4.44
CA THR A 109 21.31 -1.63 -5.63
C THR A 109 19.81 -1.49 -5.90
N GLY A 110 19.03 -1.09 -4.89
CA GLY A 110 17.57 -1.07 -4.94
C GLY A 110 16.94 -2.46 -4.89
N MET A 111 17.69 -3.48 -4.51
CA MET A 111 17.26 -4.88 -4.55
C MET A 111 17.35 -5.53 -3.17
N ILE A 112 16.42 -6.43 -2.89
CA ILE A 112 16.39 -7.28 -1.69
C ILE A 112 16.25 -8.74 -2.09
N LEU A 113 16.69 -9.64 -1.22
CA LEU A 113 16.47 -11.07 -1.40
C LEU A 113 14.98 -11.37 -1.28
N CYS A 114 14.40 -12.01 -2.30
CA CYS A 114 13.02 -12.46 -2.28
C CYS A 114 12.98 -13.92 -1.77
N PRO A 115 12.36 -14.20 -0.61
CA PRO A 115 12.29 -15.55 -0.08
C PRO A 115 11.38 -16.42 -0.96
N GLN A 116 11.72 -17.70 -1.12
CA GLN A 116 10.84 -18.64 -1.81
C GLN A 116 9.44 -18.63 -1.16
N PRO A 117 8.35 -18.64 -1.95
CA PRO A 117 8.28 -19.07 -3.35
C PRO A 117 8.35 -17.95 -4.42
N CYS A 118 9.04 -16.83 -4.20
CA CYS A 118 9.21 -15.84 -5.27
C CYS A 118 9.84 -16.45 -6.54
N ASP A 119 9.30 -16.09 -7.72
CA ASP A 119 9.83 -16.51 -9.02
C ASP A 119 11.18 -15.86 -9.37
N VAL A 120 11.57 -14.82 -8.63
CA VAL A 120 12.86 -14.14 -8.74
C VAL A 120 13.64 -14.25 -7.44
N ARG A 121 14.97 -14.32 -7.54
CA ARG A 121 15.87 -14.37 -6.37
C ARG A 121 16.03 -12.99 -5.70
N TYR A 122 16.00 -11.94 -6.50
CA TYR A 122 16.12 -10.56 -6.04
C TYR A 122 15.00 -9.72 -6.64
N ALA A 123 14.39 -8.87 -5.82
CA ALA A 123 13.30 -7.99 -6.24
C ALA A 123 13.47 -6.60 -5.60
N THR A 124 12.80 -5.58 -6.15
CA THR A 124 12.75 -4.24 -5.53
C THR A 124 11.88 -4.24 -4.28
N ALA A 125 10.82 -5.05 -4.30
CA ALA A 125 9.93 -5.35 -3.20
C ALA A 125 9.29 -6.73 -3.38
N TYR A 126 8.60 -7.21 -2.35
CA TYR A 126 7.75 -8.39 -2.45
C TYR A 126 6.64 -8.35 -1.40
N SER A 127 5.57 -9.08 -1.70
CA SER A 127 4.45 -9.32 -0.79
C SER A 127 4.35 -10.79 -0.41
N ARG A 128 4.02 -11.04 0.86
CA ARG A 128 3.58 -12.32 1.39
C ARG A 128 2.21 -12.14 2.00
N TYR A 129 1.39 -13.17 1.86
CA TYR A 129 -0.01 -13.11 2.27
C TYR A 129 -0.30 -13.82 3.59
N GLN A 130 0.64 -14.65 4.07
CA GLN A 130 0.56 -15.35 5.37
C GLN A 130 1.96 -15.45 6.02
N PRO A 131 2.24 -14.67 7.08
CA PRO A 131 1.50 -13.45 7.48
C PRO A 131 1.53 -12.37 6.38
N GLU A 132 0.58 -11.43 6.44
CA GLU A 132 0.50 -10.27 5.52
C GLU A 132 1.68 -9.32 5.72
N ILE A 133 2.62 -9.34 4.77
CA ILE A 133 3.82 -8.51 4.81
C ILE A 133 4.10 -7.98 3.40
N THR A 134 4.45 -6.71 3.30
CA THR A 134 5.10 -6.09 2.13
C THR A 134 6.47 -5.58 2.55
N GLN A 135 7.53 -6.03 1.86
CA GLN A 135 8.91 -5.59 2.12
C GLN A 135 9.53 -5.01 0.86
N TYR A 136 10.38 -4.00 1.02
CA TYR A 136 11.02 -3.30 -0.09
C TYR A 136 12.46 -2.89 0.28
N ALA A 137 13.29 -2.61 -0.72
CA ALA A 137 14.66 -2.16 -0.50
C ALA A 137 14.70 -0.77 0.16
N ALA A 138 15.47 -0.62 1.25
CA ALA A 138 15.49 0.57 2.08
C ALA A 138 15.92 1.83 1.32
N SER A 139 16.79 1.70 0.31
CA SER A 139 17.21 2.83 -0.52
C SER A 139 16.04 3.54 -1.21
N TRP A 140 14.94 2.84 -1.49
CA TRP A 140 13.75 3.42 -2.11
C TRP A 140 13.06 4.45 -1.23
N GLU A 141 13.16 4.36 0.10
CA GLU A 141 12.52 5.34 0.97
C GLU A 141 12.95 6.76 0.60
N SER A 142 14.23 6.97 0.23
CA SER A 142 14.78 8.27 -0.19
C SER A 142 14.27 8.83 -1.51
N ARG A 143 13.53 8.03 -2.30
CA ARG A 143 13.06 8.37 -3.65
C ARG A 143 11.53 8.26 -3.69
N GLU A 144 10.85 9.34 -3.30
CA GLU A 144 9.40 9.34 -3.06
C GLU A 144 8.56 8.79 -4.23
N SER A 145 8.88 9.16 -5.47
CA SER A 145 8.14 8.66 -6.65
C SER A 145 8.29 7.15 -6.83
N ASP A 146 9.50 6.64 -6.65
CA ASP A 146 9.83 5.23 -6.84
C ASP A 146 9.24 4.40 -5.70
N PHE A 147 9.38 4.89 -4.46
CA PHE A 147 8.76 4.31 -3.27
C PHE A 147 7.26 4.12 -3.47
N ARG A 148 6.54 5.17 -3.89
CA ARG A 148 5.10 5.11 -4.12
C ARG A 148 4.75 4.09 -5.20
N THR A 149 5.47 4.10 -6.32
CA THR A 149 5.20 3.19 -7.45
C THR A 149 5.41 1.73 -7.04
N ILE A 150 6.49 1.44 -6.31
CA ILE A 150 6.82 0.11 -5.83
C ILE A 150 5.76 -0.36 -4.81
N LEU A 151 5.42 0.45 -3.81
CA LEU A 151 4.44 0.05 -2.80
C LEU A 151 3.03 -0.05 -3.37
N GLU A 152 2.65 0.81 -4.31
CA GLU A 152 1.35 0.73 -4.98
C GLU A 152 1.19 -0.63 -5.66
N TYR A 153 2.21 -1.07 -6.41
CA TYR A 153 2.22 -2.39 -7.03
C TYR A 153 2.09 -3.54 -6.03
N GLU A 154 2.81 -3.47 -4.90
CA GLU A 154 2.72 -4.48 -3.85
C GLU A 154 1.38 -4.48 -3.12
N PHE A 155 0.78 -3.31 -2.91
CA PHE A 155 -0.57 -3.19 -2.35
C PHE A 155 -1.63 -3.70 -3.32
N GLU A 156 -1.45 -3.48 -4.63
CA GLU A 156 -2.30 -4.13 -5.64
C GLU A 156 -2.25 -5.66 -5.50
N ASN A 157 -1.06 -6.23 -5.29
CA ASN A 157 -0.89 -7.67 -5.09
C ASN A 157 -1.62 -8.17 -3.83
N GLN A 158 -1.50 -7.45 -2.70
CA GLN A 158 -2.25 -7.76 -1.46
C GLN A 158 -3.77 -7.71 -1.69
N ILE A 159 -4.27 -6.67 -2.38
CA ILE A 159 -5.70 -6.50 -2.67
C ILE A 159 -6.20 -7.62 -3.58
N LEU A 160 -5.48 -7.92 -4.67
CA LEU A 160 -5.83 -8.97 -5.62
C LEU A 160 -5.86 -10.34 -4.93
N PHE A 161 -4.86 -10.64 -4.09
CA PHE A 161 -4.86 -11.87 -3.31
C PHE A 161 -6.08 -11.96 -2.38
N ALA A 162 -6.41 -10.88 -1.66
CA ALA A 162 -7.58 -10.82 -0.78
C ALA A 162 -8.91 -11.02 -1.55
N LEU A 163 -8.97 -10.61 -2.82
CA LEU A 163 -10.11 -10.81 -3.72
C LEU A 163 -10.15 -12.22 -4.36
N GLY A 164 -9.13 -13.05 -4.14
CA GLY A 164 -9.05 -14.43 -4.63
C GLY A 164 -8.42 -14.59 -6.02
N TYR A 165 -7.68 -13.59 -6.51
CA TYR A 165 -6.93 -13.71 -7.77
C TYR A 165 -5.64 -14.51 -7.59
N ASP A 166 -5.20 -15.19 -8.66
CA ASP A 166 -3.87 -15.78 -8.73
C ASP A 166 -2.87 -14.68 -9.09
N THR A 167 -1.99 -14.33 -8.15
CA THR A 167 -0.96 -13.31 -8.31
C THR A 167 0.41 -13.89 -8.63
N ARG A 168 0.51 -15.15 -9.06
CA ARG A 168 1.82 -15.80 -9.30
C ARG A 168 2.73 -15.03 -10.26
N TRP A 169 2.15 -14.41 -11.27
CA TRP A 169 2.88 -13.70 -12.33
C TRP A 169 2.89 -12.19 -12.15
N ARG A 170 2.65 -11.73 -10.93
CA ARG A 170 2.77 -10.33 -10.51
C ARG A 170 3.96 -10.19 -9.56
#